data_AF-A0A7S2YHD7-F1
#
_entry.id   AF-A0A7S2YHD7-F1
#
_cell.length_a   1.000
_cell.length_b   1.000
_cell.length_c   1.000
_cell.angle_alpha   90.00
_cell.angle_beta   90.00
_cell.angle_gamma   90.00
#
_symmetry.space_group_name_H-M   'P 1'
#
loop_
_entity.id
_entity.type
_entity.pdbx_description
1 polymer ?
#
loop_
_entity_poly.entity_id
_entity_poly.type
_entity_poly.pdbx_seq_one_letter_code
_entity_poly.pdbx_strand_id
1 'polypeptide(L)'
;SAQDCMVIFSSSETVEEITKFRKHALSKTVLIELSLDDLPLSNMGTKFWQHQLDIDKEKKQHRSYQLFWIWLSKSWCVVQAIRQNYFNSNLNGDGIFMWQDIGAFRNKRYNGKLIIKHPQIIPPKTILWMAHHPIKPPPTLIWNDKYDQKQLFFHSGSQGAGDSRAWLDYHEKFAQTIQQFL
;
A
#
# COMPACT_ATOMS: atom_id res chain seq x y z
N SER A 1 16.97 -2.67 10.03
CA SER A 1 15.78 -3.07 9.27
C SER A 1 14.76 -3.72 10.20
N ALA A 2 13.48 -3.69 9.83
CA ALA A 2 12.36 -4.27 10.59
C ALA A 2 12.47 -5.80 10.68
N GLN A 3 11.85 -6.41 11.70
CA GLN A 3 11.93 -7.85 11.97
C GLN A 3 10.67 -8.64 11.60
N ASP A 4 9.61 -7.93 11.20
CA ASP A 4 8.32 -8.52 10.81
C ASP A 4 8.48 -9.39 9.55
N CYS A 5 7.55 -10.35 9.42
CA CYS A 5 7.35 -11.06 8.17
C CYS A 5 6.90 -10.08 7.09
N MET A 6 7.51 -10.14 5.91
CA MET A 6 7.20 -9.21 4.82
C MET A 6 7.07 -9.95 3.50
N VAL A 7 6.03 -9.59 2.75
CA VAL A 7 5.91 -9.88 1.33
C VAL A 7 6.28 -8.59 0.59
N ILE A 8 7.28 -8.65 -0.28
CA ILE A 8 7.78 -7.49 -1.01
C ILE A 8 7.61 -7.78 -2.50
N PHE A 9 6.78 -6.96 -3.15
CA PHE A 9 6.63 -6.94 -4.60
C PHE A 9 7.68 -6.00 -5.19
N SER A 10 8.48 -6.47 -6.15
CA SER A 10 9.53 -5.65 -6.75
C SER A 10 9.88 -6.08 -8.16
N SER A 11 10.53 -5.19 -8.92
CA SER A 11 11.09 -5.56 -10.21
C SER A 11 12.27 -6.51 -10.03
N SER A 12 12.50 -7.38 -11.03
CA SER A 12 13.64 -8.30 -11.05
C SER A 12 14.99 -7.61 -10.80
N GLU A 13 15.17 -6.41 -11.34
CA GLU A 13 16.38 -5.59 -11.18
C GLU A 13 16.72 -5.23 -9.72
N THR A 14 15.72 -5.16 -8.84
CA THR A 14 15.89 -4.74 -7.44
C THR A 14 15.90 -5.89 -6.44
N VAL A 15 15.58 -7.11 -6.89
CA VAL A 15 15.52 -8.32 -6.03
C VAL A 15 16.83 -8.56 -5.30
N GLU A 16 17.97 -8.47 -6.00
CA GLU A 16 19.28 -8.71 -5.39
C GLU A 16 19.58 -7.70 -4.28
N GLU A 17 19.30 -6.41 -4.53
CA GLU A 17 19.52 -5.34 -3.56
C GLU A 17 18.62 -5.51 -2.32
N ILE A 18 17.34 -5.81 -2.53
CA ILE A 18 16.39 -6.04 -1.43
C ILE A 18 16.80 -7.28 -0.62
N THR A 19 17.27 -8.34 -1.28
CA THR A 19 17.80 -9.54 -0.61
C THR A 19 18.98 -9.19 0.29
N LYS A 20 19.90 -8.35 -0.18
CA LYS A 20 21.01 -7.83 0.64
C LYS A 20 20.51 -7.02 1.84
N PHE A 21 19.55 -6.12 1.65
CA PHE A 21 18.96 -5.33 2.75
C PHE A 21 18.15 -6.16 3.75
N ARG A 22 17.65 -7.32 3.33
CA ARG A 22 16.88 -8.27 4.14
C ARG A 22 17.69 -9.48 4.58
N LYS A 23 19.02 -9.48 4.42
CA LYS A 23 19.89 -10.60 4.80
C LYS A 23 19.66 -11.09 6.25
N HIS A 24 19.35 -10.17 7.17
CA HIS A 24 19.08 -10.49 8.58
C HIS A 24 17.73 -11.20 8.82
N ALA A 25 16.84 -11.26 7.83
CA ALA A 25 15.46 -11.76 7.97
C ALA A 25 15.00 -12.52 6.72
N LEU A 26 15.90 -13.25 6.05
CA LEU A 26 15.59 -14.00 4.82
C LEU A 26 14.44 -15.02 5.03
N SER A 27 14.44 -15.75 6.15
CA SER A 27 13.37 -16.70 6.49
C SER A 27 12.02 -16.05 6.80
N LYS A 28 11.97 -14.71 6.91
CA LYS A 28 10.78 -13.89 7.16
C LYS A 28 10.49 -12.93 6.00
N THR A 29 11.03 -13.21 4.82
CA THR A 29 10.86 -12.36 3.64
C THR A 29 10.46 -13.22 2.46
N VAL A 30 9.36 -12.87 1.82
CA VAL A 30 8.99 -13.38 0.50
C VAL A 30 9.16 -12.24 -0.49
N LEU A 31 9.99 -12.47 -1.51
CA LEU A 31 10.18 -11.55 -2.62
C LEU A 31 9.37 -12.07 -3.81
N ILE A 32 8.51 -11.21 -4.35
CA ILE A 32 7.69 -11.50 -5.52
C ILE A 32 8.14 -10.56 -6.61
N GLU A 33 8.68 -11.14 -7.68
CA GLU A 33 8.96 -10.39 -8.90
C GLU A 33 7.64 -9.97 -9.55
N LEU A 34 7.53 -8.68 -9.87
CA LEU A 34 6.33 -8.08 -10.43
C LEU A 34 6.73 -6.98 -11.41
N SER A 35 6.33 -7.09 -12.68
CA SER A 35 6.45 -6.01 -13.64
C SER A 35 5.38 -4.94 -13.40
N LEU A 36 5.63 -3.71 -13.85
CA LEU A 36 4.62 -2.66 -13.84
C LEU A 36 3.41 -3.02 -14.71
N ASP A 37 3.63 -3.81 -15.77
CA ASP A 37 2.57 -4.26 -16.66
C ASP A 37 1.66 -5.33 -16.03
N ASP A 38 2.10 -5.97 -14.94
CA ASP A 38 1.31 -6.94 -14.20
C ASP A 38 0.36 -6.28 -13.18
N LEU A 39 0.47 -4.96 -12.98
CA LEU A 39 -0.40 -4.22 -12.07
C LEU A 39 -1.81 -4.08 -12.66
N PRO A 40 -2.87 -4.12 -11.85
CA PRO A 40 -4.26 -4.08 -12.34
C PRO A 40 -4.62 -2.84 -13.19
N LEU A 41 -3.82 -1.78 -13.11
CA LEU A 41 -4.06 -0.50 -13.79
C LEU A 41 -3.24 -0.30 -15.08
N SER A 42 -2.36 -1.26 -15.41
CA SER A 42 -1.51 -1.20 -16.60
C SER A 42 -2.30 -1.28 -17.90
N ASN A 43 -3.41 -2.03 -17.89
CA ASN A 43 -4.26 -2.29 -19.07
C ASN A 43 -5.08 -1.08 -19.53
N MET A 44 -4.96 0.05 -18.84
CA MET A 44 -5.64 1.27 -19.19
C MET A 44 -4.86 2.09 -20.22
N GLY A 45 -5.57 2.82 -21.07
CA GLY A 45 -4.95 3.66 -22.09
C GLY A 45 -3.92 4.64 -21.51
N THR A 46 -2.68 4.56 -22.00
CA THR A 46 -1.56 5.40 -21.52
C THR A 46 -1.83 6.90 -21.59
N LYS A 47 -2.70 7.34 -22.52
CA LYS A 47 -3.14 8.75 -22.63
C LYS A 47 -3.82 9.27 -21.37
N PHE A 48 -4.66 8.46 -20.71
CA PHE A 48 -5.32 8.86 -19.47
C PHE A 48 -4.29 9.11 -18.37
N TRP A 49 -3.36 8.18 -18.18
CA TRP A 49 -2.34 8.27 -17.15
C TRP A 49 -1.33 9.39 -17.41
N GLN A 50 -0.96 9.61 -18.67
CA GLN A 50 -0.13 10.75 -19.04
C GLN A 50 -0.83 12.06 -18.71
N HIS A 51 -2.14 12.18 -18.98
CA HIS A 51 -2.90 13.36 -18.60
C HIS A 51 -2.89 13.60 -17.08
N GLN A 52 -3.08 12.54 -16.26
CA GLN A 52 -2.98 12.65 -14.80
C GLN A 52 -1.60 13.17 -14.35
N LEU A 53 -0.52 12.73 -15.02
CA LEU A 53 0.82 13.22 -14.74
C LEU A 53 1.00 14.69 -15.16
N ASP A 54 0.41 15.10 -16.28
CA ASP A 54 0.57 16.45 -16.80
C ASP A 54 -0.05 17.51 -15.87
N ILE A 55 -1.16 17.16 -15.21
CA ILE A 55 -1.90 17.99 -14.24
C ILE A 55 -1.37 17.87 -12.80
N ASP A 56 -0.47 16.93 -12.53
CA ASP A 56 0.10 16.76 -11.19
C ASP A 56 1.01 17.95 -10.81
N LYS A 57 0.64 18.64 -9.73
CA LYS A 57 1.43 19.76 -9.17
C LYS A 57 2.84 19.31 -8.72
N GLU A 58 3.05 18.01 -8.51
CA GLU A 58 4.31 17.36 -8.12
C GLU A 58 4.97 16.56 -9.26
N LYS A 59 4.59 16.77 -10.53
CA LYS A 59 5.12 16.00 -11.69
C LYS A 59 6.64 16.02 -11.86
N LYS A 60 7.31 17.06 -11.35
CA LYS A 60 8.78 17.13 -11.36
C LYS A 60 9.41 16.08 -10.45
N GLN A 61 8.72 15.74 -9.35
CA GLN A 61 9.10 14.66 -8.44
C GLN A 61 8.56 13.32 -8.94
N HIS A 62 7.30 13.28 -9.39
CA HIS A 62 6.61 12.10 -9.89
C HIS A 62 6.91 11.88 -11.37
N ARG A 63 8.16 11.56 -11.69
CA ARG A 63 8.72 11.56 -13.06
C ARG A 63 8.01 10.64 -14.09
N SER A 64 7.02 9.85 -13.70
CA SER A 64 6.35 8.87 -14.55
C SER A 64 4.96 8.54 -13.99
N TYR A 65 3.98 8.33 -14.87
CA TYR A 65 2.60 8.02 -14.48
C TYR A 65 2.46 6.61 -13.90
N GLN A 66 3.41 5.72 -14.17
CA GLN A 66 3.44 4.37 -13.60
C GLN A 66 3.55 4.42 -12.06
N LEU A 67 4.01 5.52 -11.48
CA LEU A 67 3.93 5.76 -10.04
C LEU A 67 2.48 5.69 -9.51
N PHE A 68 1.52 6.19 -10.30
CA PHE A 68 0.10 6.11 -9.94
C PHE A 68 -0.41 4.67 -9.98
N TRP A 69 0.09 3.85 -10.91
CA TRP A 69 -0.22 2.42 -10.94
C TRP A 69 0.22 1.75 -9.64
N ILE A 70 1.43 2.04 -9.16
CA ILE A 70 1.94 1.51 -7.89
C ILE A 70 1.08 1.99 -6.72
N TRP A 71 0.79 3.30 -6.64
CA TRP A 71 0.02 3.87 -5.53
C TRP A 71 -1.41 3.35 -5.43
N LEU A 72 -2.06 3.14 -6.57
CA LEU A 72 -3.43 2.65 -6.61
C LEU A 72 -3.49 1.12 -6.54
N SER A 73 -2.37 0.40 -6.66
CA SER A 73 -2.31 -1.06 -6.54
C SER A 73 -1.98 -1.56 -5.12
N LYS A 74 -1.85 -0.67 -4.14
CA LYS A 74 -1.46 -1.02 -2.75
C LYS A 74 -2.36 -2.09 -2.13
N SER A 75 -3.69 -1.89 -2.19
CA SER A 75 -4.66 -2.84 -1.64
C SER A 75 -4.66 -4.16 -2.41
N TRP A 76 -4.42 -4.12 -3.72
CA TRP A 76 -4.26 -5.32 -4.54
C TRP A 76 -3.07 -6.16 -4.07
N CYS A 77 -1.91 -5.55 -3.82
CA CYS A 77 -0.72 -6.26 -3.30
C CYS A 77 -1.01 -6.95 -1.96
N VAL A 78 -1.76 -6.28 -1.06
CA VAL A 78 -2.17 -6.89 0.22
C VAL A 78 -3.09 -8.08 -0.02
N VAL A 79 -4.07 -7.96 -0.92
CA VAL A 79 -4.96 -9.07 -1.28
C VAL A 79 -4.20 -10.25 -1.89
N GLN A 80 -3.19 -10.01 -2.73
CA GLN A 80 -2.33 -11.10 -3.23
C GLN A 80 -1.58 -11.79 -2.09
N ALA A 81 -1.00 -11.03 -1.17
CA ALA A 81 -0.31 -11.60 0.00
C ALA A 81 -1.27 -12.41 0.90
N ILE A 82 -2.51 -11.95 1.09
CA ILE A 82 -3.56 -12.68 1.83
C ILE A 82 -3.88 -14.00 1.16
N ARG A 83 -4.13 -13.99 -0.15
CA ARG A 83 -4.54 -15.19 -0.91
C ARG A 83 -3.47 -16.27 -0.88
N GLN A 84 -2.21 -15.88 -0.95
CA GLN A 84 -1.08 -16.81 -0.93
C GLN A 84 -0.73 -17.25 0.50
N ASN A 85 -1.01 -16.41 1.50
CA ASN A 85 -0.86 -16.72 2.92
C ASN A 85 0.51 -17.31 3.28
N TYR A 86 1.59 -16.77 2.72
CA TYR A 86 2.95 -17.34 2.79
C TYR A 86 3.45 -17.67 4.20
N PHE A 87 2.94 -16.96 5.22
CA PHE A 87 3.36 -17.12 6.61
C PHE A 87 2.30 -17.79 7.50
N ASN A 88 1.27 -18.39 6.89
CA ASN A 88 0.15 -19.03 7.59
C ASN A 88 -0.50 -18.12 8.65
N SER A 89 -0.68 -16.85 8.32
CA SER A 89 -1.10 -15.81 9.26
C SER A 89 -2.53 -15.99 9.78
N ASN A 90 -3.32 -16.86 9.16
CA ASN A 90 -4.71 -17.16 9.50
C ASN A 90 -4.92 -18.43 10.35
N LEU A 91 -3.86 -19.09 10.85
CA LEU A 91 -4.00 -20.34 11.62
C LEU A 91 -4.76 -20.20 12.94
N ASN A 92 -4.97 -18.97 13.44
CA ASN A 92 -5.67 -18.68 14.70
C ASN A 92 -6.84 -17.67 14.53
N GLY A 93 -7.45 -17.62 13.35
CA GLY A 93 -8.50 -16.65 13.02
C GLY A 93 -8.17 -15.87 11.74
N ASP A 94 -8.71 -14.68 11.59
CA ASP A 94 -8.32 -13.83 10.45
C ASP A 94 -6.92 -13.25 10.70
N GLY A 95 -5.98 -13.55 9.81
CA GLY A 95 -4.64 -13.00 9.89
C GLY A 95 -4.65 -11.47 9.77
N ILE A 96 -3.76 -10.82 10.51
CA ILE A 96 -3.54 -9.37 10.41
C ILE A 96 -2.54 -9.08 9.31
N PHE A 97 -2.91 -8.16 8.41
CA PHE A 97 -2.07 -7.70 7.32
C PHE A 97 -1.91 -6.18 7.40
N MET A 98 -0.72 -5.70 7.06
CA MET A 98 -0.39 -4.29 7.04
C MET A 98 0.27 -3.92 5.71
N TRP A 99 -0.23 -2.86 5.09
CA TRP A 99 0.48 -2.16 4.02
C TRP A 99 1.43 -1.12 4.61
N GLN A 100 2.61 -0.98 4.01
CA GLN A 100 3.61 0.00 4.39
C GLN A 100 4.32 0.58 3.15
N ASP A 101 4.29 1.90 3.00
CA ASP A 101 5.10 2.60 2.01
C ASP A 101 6.59 2.45 2.28
N ILE A 102 7.34 2.22 1.20
CA ILE A 102 8.79 2.13 1.24
C ILE A 102 9.39 3.48 1.68
N GLY A 103 10.08 3.47 2.81
CA GLY A 103 10.72 4.66 3.36
C GLY A 103 9.96 5.41 4.45
N ALA A 104 8.85 4.89 5.00
CA ALA A 104 8.29 5.46 6.24
C ALA A 104 9.24 5.32 7.44
N PHE A 105 10.13 4.31 7.42
CA PHE A 105 11.11 4.03 8.46
C PHE A 105 12.56 4.19 7.95
N ARG A 106 12.94 5.41 7.55
CA ARG A 106 14.32 5.72 7.08
C ARG A 106 15.35 5.86 8.20
N ASN A 107 14.92 5.91 9.47
CA ASN A 107 15.79 6.17 10.60
C ASN A 107 16.29 4.87 11.26
N LYS A 108 17.60 4.80 11.58
CA LYS A 108 18.24 3.65 12.25
C LYS A 108 17.57 3.26 13.57
N ARG A 109 16.83 4.16 14.24
CA ARG A 109 16.09 3.90 15.49
C ARG A 109 15.07 2.77 15.41
N TYR A 110 14.65 2.39 14.19
CA TYR A 110 13.69 1.32 13.94
C TYR A 110 14.36 -0.02 13.61
N ASN A 111 15.69 -0.07 13.51
CA ASN A 111 16.41 -1.30 13.25
C ASN A 111 16.23 -2.30 14.39
N GLY A 112 15.99 -3.56 14.04
CA GLY A 112 15.80 -4.64 15.02
C GLY A 112 14.43 -4.64 15.71
N LYS A 113 13.53 -3.72 15.34
CA LYS A 113 12.19 -3.62 15.95
C LYS A 113 11.13 -4.28 15.08
N LEU A 114 10.05 -4.69 15.73
CA LEU A 114 8.78 -5.03 15.09
C LEU A 114 7.99 -3.76 14.81
N ILE A 115 7.37 -3.71 13.63
CA ILE A 115 6.42 -2.69 13.21
C ILE A 115 5.08 -2.98 13.88
N ILE A 116 4.58 -4.21 13.79
CA ILE A 116 3.31 -4.62 14.40
C ILE A 116 3.56 -5.14 15.81
N LYS A 117 3.20 -4.35 16.83
CA LYS A 117 3.39 -4.71 18.25
C LYS A 117 2.10 -5.09 18.97
N HIS A 118 0.99 -4.52 18.54
CA HIS A 118 -0.29 -4.65 19.21
C HIS A 118 -1.39 -5.05 18.21
N PRO A 119 -1.29 -6.22 17.56
CA PRO A 119 -2.27 -6.63 16.55
C PRO A 119 -3.71 -6.69 17.09
N GLN A 120 -3.87 -6.94 18.40
CA GLN A 120 -5.16 -7.01 19.08
C GLN A 120 -5.96 -5.70 19.12
N ILE A 121 -5.34 -4.55 18.82
CA ILE A 121 -6.05 -3.26 18.77
C ILE A 121 -6.77 -3.04 17.45
N ILE A 122 -6.45 -3.83 16.43
CA ILE A 122 -7.06 -3.71 15.11
C ILE A 122 -8.48 -4.25 15.24
N PRO A 123 -9.52 -3.41 15.03
CA PRO A 123 -10.89 -3.87 15.16
C PRO A 123 -11.21 -4.90 14.07
N PRO A 124 -12.03 -5.91 14.37
CA PRO A 124 -12.45 -6.87 13.37
C PRO A 124 -13.21 -6.17 12.24
N LYS A 125 -13.05 -6.66 11.02
CA LYS A 125 -13.73 -6.19 9.79
C LYS A 125 -13.50 -4.70 9.48
N THR A 126 -12.43 -4.11 10.02
CA THR A 126 -12.10 -2.69 9.82
C THR A 126 -10.65 -2.52 9.40
N ILE A 127 -10.38 -1.56 8.52
CA ILE A 127 -9.02 -1.11 8.24
C ILE A 127 -8.70 0.10 9.12
N LEU A 128 -7.64 -0.01 9.91
CA LEU A 128 -7.03 1.09 10.63
C LEU A 128 -6.02 1.80 9.71
N TRP A 129 -6.30 3.05 9.36
CA TRP A 129 -5.40 3.90 8.60
C TRP A 129 -4.61 4.82 9.52
N MET A 130 -3.34 5.05 9.19
CA MET A 130 -2.56 6.09 9.85
C MET A 130 -3.07 7.47 9.45
N ALA A 131 -3.60 8.22 10.41
CA ALA A 131 -3.99 9.60 10.23
C ALA A 131 -2.84 10.54 10.64
N HIS A 132 -2.52 11.52 9.80
CA HIS A 132 -1.59 12.60 10.17
C HIS A 132 -2.29 13.76 10.89
N HIS A 133 -3.59 13.89 10.66
CA HIS A 133 -4.43 14.97 11.16
C HIS A 133 -5.79 14.42 11.60
N PRO A 134 -6.54 15.17 12.42
CA PRO A 134 -7.92 14.83 12.72
C PRO A 134 -8.75 14.63 11.45
N ILE A 135 -9.65 13.65 11.46
CA ILE A 135 -10.52 13.33 10.33
C ILE A 135 -11.46 14.51 10.06
N LYS A 136 -11.51 14.94 8.80
CA LYS A 136 -12.47 15.94 8.32
C LYS A 136 -12.99 15.49 6.94
N PRO A 137 -14.14 14.81 6.89
CA PRO A 137 -14.63 14.22 5.65
C PRO A 137 -15.00 15.29 4.62
N PRO A 138 -14.83 15.02 3.31
CA PRO A 138 -15.26 15.92 2.27
C PRO A 138 -16.80 16.05 2.21
N PRO A 139 -17.33 17.18 1.69
CA PRO A 139 -18.78 17.40 1.59
C PRO A 139 -19.44 16.53 0.52
N THR A 140 -18.67 15.97 -0.42
CA THR A 140 -19.13 15.11 -1.51
C THR A 140 -18.39 13.77 -1.48
N LEU A 141 -19.02 12.72 -2.03
CA LEU A 141 -18.47 11.37 -2.09
C LEU A 141 -17.19 11.30 -2.95
N ILE A 142 -17.18 12.05 -4.05
CA ILE A 142 -16.07 12.16 -4.98
C ILE A 142 -15.49 13.57 -4.83
N TRP A 143 -14.18 13.63 -4.57
CA TRP A 143 -13.42 14.87 -4.47
C TRP A 143 -11.98 14.60 -4.91
N ASN A 144 -11.41 15.51 -5.72
CA ASN A 144 -10.18 15.26 -6.47
C ASN A 144 -9.10 16.36 -6.36
N ASP A 145 -9.32 17.45 -5.62
CA ASP A 145 -8.29 18.49 -5.45
C ASP A 145 -7.82 18.63 -4.00
N LYS A 146 -6.84 17.80 -3.62
CA LYS A 146 -6.19 17.84 -2.30
C LYS A 146 -5.52 19.18 -1.98
N TYR A 147 -5.17 19.98 -2.98
CA TYR A 147 -4.40 21.20 -2.76
C TYR A 147 -5.30 22.38 -2.40
N ASP A 148 -6.50 22.41 -2.97
CA ASP A 148 -7.47 23.49 -2.75
C ASP A 148 -8.34 23.20 -1.52
N GLN A 149 -8.46 21.93 -1.10
CA GLN A 149 -9.21 21.55 0.10
C GLN A 149 -8.39 20.65 1.03
N LYS A 150 -7.13 21.05 1.31
CA LYS A 150 -6.18 20.32 2.18
C LYS A 150 -6.76 19.91 3.53
N GLN A 151 -7.66 20.71 4.09
CA GLN A 151 -8.34 20.42 5.35
C GLN A 151 -9.14 19.11 5.30
N LEU A 152 -9.56 18.65 4.13
CA LEU A 152 -10.31 17.42 3.93
C LEU A 152 -9.40 16.20 3.73
N PHE A 153 -8.10 16.42 3.52
CA PHE A 153 -7.10 15.36 3.37
C PHE A 153 -6.48 15.03 4.74
N PHE A 154 -6.93 13.93 5.35
CA PHE A 154 -6.53 13.56 6.71
C PHE A 154 -5.71 12.26 6.79
N HIS A 155 -5.69 11.46 5.72
CA HIS A 155 -4.89 10.24 5.62
C HIS A 155 -3.71 10.47 4.68
N SER A 156 -2.53 9.95 4.99
CA SER A 156 -1.53 9.69 3.94
C SER A 156 -1.61 8.21 3.62
N GLY A 157 -1.38 7.85 2.36
CA GLY A 157 -1.39 6.45 1.93
C GLY A 157 -0.25 5.60 2.51
N SER A 158 0.42 6.03 3.59
CA SER A 158 1.66 5.43 4.05
C SER A 158 1.48 4.10 4.76
N GLN A 159 0.40 3.93 5.53
CA GLN A 159 0.20 2.77 6.40
C GLN A 159 -1.29 2.48 6.60
N GLY A 160 -1.67 1.22 6.38
CA GLY A 160 -2.99 0.69 6.73
C GLY A 160 -2.83 -0.71 7.31
N ALA A 161 -3.64 -1.08 8.30
CA ALA A 161 -3.63 -2.41 8.89
C ALA A 161 -5.06 -2.91 9.12
N GLY A 162 -5.27 -4.20 8.94
CA GLY A 162 -6.59 -4.81 9.01
C GLY A 162 -6.49 -6.32 9.00
N ASP A 163 -7.57 -6.98 9.39
CA ASP A 163 -7.68 -8.42 9.16
C ASP A 163 -7.89 -8.74 7.67
N SER A 164 -7.70 -10.01 7.29
CA SER A 164 -7.81 -10.45 5.91
C SER A 164 -9.17 -10.13 5.28
N ARG A 165 -10.27 -10.26 6.04
CA ARG A 165 -11.63 -9.99 5.56
C ARG A 165 -11.83 -8.50 5.29
N ALA A 166 -11.40 -7.66 6.21
CA ALA A 166 -11.44 -6.22 6.08
C ALA A 166 -10.67 -5.73 4.83
N TRP A 167 -9.51 -6.33 4.54
CA TRP A 167 -8.72 -6.00 3.36
C TRP A 167 -9.36 -6.42 2.05
N LEU A 168 -9.98 -7.59 2.02
CA LEU A 168 -10.73 -8.06 0.85
C LEU A 168 -11.91 -7.13 0.54
N ASP A 169 -12.72 -6.83 1.57
CA ASP A 169 -13.87 -5.92 1.45
C ASP A 169 -13.42 -4.50 1.05
N TYR A 170 -12.33 -4.01 1.63
CA TYR A 170 -11.76 -2.70 1.29
C TYR A 170 -11.30 -2.66 -0.17
N HIS A 171 -10.56 -3.67 -0.62
CA HIS A 171 -10.04 -3.72 -1.99
C HIS A 171 -11.17 -3.75 -3.02
N GLU A 172 -12.24 -4.52 -2.76
CA GLU A 172 -13.42 -4.56 -3.64
C GLU A 172 -14.05 -3.17 -3.79
N LYS A 173 -14.36 -2.49 -2.68
CA LYS A 173 -14.93 -1.14 -2.70
C LYS A 173 -13.99 -0.11 -3.32
N PHE A 174 -12.70 -0.24 -3.05
CA PHE A 174 -11.68 0.62 -3.63
C PHE A 174 -11.61 0.44 -5.15
N ALA A 175 -11.61 -0.81 -5.65
CA ALA A 175 -11.61 -1.10 -7.08
C ALA A 175 -12.85 -0.55 -7.78
N GLN A 176 -14.03 -0.68 -7.15
CA GLN A 176 -15.28 -0.06 -7.64
C GLN A 176 -15.18 1.46 -7.70
N THR A 177 -14.55 2.08 -6.69
CA THR A 177 -14.33 3.54 -6.67
C THR A 177 -13.42 3.96 -7.81
N ILE A 178 -12.30 3.26 -8.01
CA ILE A 178 -11.39 3.53 -9.12
C ILE A 178 -12.11 3.40 -10.46
N GLN A 179 -12.91 2.37 -10.66
CA GLN A 179 -13.70 2.19 -11.88
C GLN A 179 -14.65 3.38 -12.17
N GLN A 180 -15.15 4.08 -11.16
CA GLN A 180 -16.01 5.26 -11.36
C GLN A 180 -15.24 6.53 -11.76
N PHE A 181 -13.93 6.59 -11.49
CA PHE A 181 -13.06 7.71 -11.87
C PHE A 181 -12.47 7.57 -13.28
N LEU A 182 -12.55 6.36 -13.84
CA LEU A 182 -11.98 5.97 -15.11
C LEU A 182 -13.03 6.02 -16.22
#